data_AF-A0A3D1UVM9-F1
#
_entry.id   AF-A0A3D1UVM9-F1
#
_cell.length_a   1.000
_cell.length_b   1.000
_cell.length_c   1.000
_cell.angle_alpha   90.00
_cell.angle_beta   90.00
_cell.angle_gamma   90.00
#
_symmetry.space_group_name_H-M   'P 1'
#
loop_
_entity.id
_entity.type
_entity.pdbx_description
1 polymer ?
#
loop_
_entity_poly.entity_id
_entity_poly.type
_entity_poly.pdbx_seq_one_letter_code
_entity_poly.pdbx_strand_id
1 'polypeptide(L)'
;MLCRLLMPGAAAFLGVALSACVSTDVYQKERAEMNERVTALSAEVARNATLLAETRKQFKEFQECAAREKKKEELESISLRELFDNMEYGNIPAHIVGRYLDLITPPANATPEQKRKFIENISGMRINFNSERLRNRTTNSLVALGHEYFEDLLVNAASSQFLQDAAKRLVKPSDKPLLKRLMLNPGRSYTAVNIYISLIDENDKADVLKLLPDVPELSRCVTRLGIEKEAVPILKKQLLQNRNSNYETLELVLNQLAPEERQDFMANYWRFSGSGKNGDYWRNFEVAIRLARKGFVPAFGYLVENNRMFRNDPNRLNQVLALNSVSCIDSLEKWYRENKNQIVFNSEKELYEAKK
;
A
#
# COMPACT_ATOMS: atom_id res chain seq x y z
N MET A 1 53.78 88.60 -91.53
CA MET A 1 55.05 87.88 -91.32
C MET A 1 54.68 86.49 -90.80
N LEU A 2 54.61 85.45 -91.65
CA LEU A 2 55.74 84.57 -92.06
C LEU A 2 56.64 84.22 -90.85
N CYS A 3 56.94 82.97 -90.48
CA CYS A 3 56.64 81.64 -91.02
C CYS A 3 57.30 80.58 -90.09
N ARG A 4 56.66 79.39 -89.92
CA ARG A 4 57.23 78.02 -90.08
C ARG A 4 58.33 77.53 -89.09
N LEU A 5 58.56 76.26 -88.76
CA LEU A 5 58.09 74.87 -89.04
C LEU A 5 58.90 73.97 -88.06
N LEU A 6 58.42 72.86 -87.49
CA LEU A 6 58.76 71.47 -87.91
C LEU A 6 58.16 70.43 -86.93
N MET A 7 57.45 69.45 -87.49
CA MET A 7 57.22 68.07 -87.02
C MET A 7 58.11 67.14 -87.90
N PRO A 8 58.16 65.79 -87.81
CA PRO A 8 57.64 64.80 -86.83
C PRO A 8 58.69 63.70 -86.46
N GLY A 9 58.35 62.70 -85.63
CA GLY A 9 59.14 61.45 -85.54
C GLY A 9 58.64 60.42 -84.53
N ALA A 10 58.19 59.27 -85.04
CA ALA A 10 57.62 58.14 -84.32
C ALA A 10 58.67 57.35 -83.50
N ALA A 11 58.41 57.13 -82.21
CA ALA A 11 58.96 56.01 -81.44
C ALA A 11 58.13 55.83 -80.14
N ALA A 12 57.97 54.57 -79.71
CA ALA A 12 57.45 54.13 -78.41
C ALA A 12 55.93 53.89 -78.24
N PHE A 13 55.27 53.27 -79.22
CA PHE A 13 54.02 52.52 -78.97
C PHE A 13 54.24 51.14 -78.32
N LEU A 14 55.48 50.79 -77.93
CA LEU A 14 55.83 49.52 -77.27
C LEU A 14 55.88 49.59 -75.73
N GLY A 15 55.81 50.78 -75.12
CA GLY A 15 55.86 50.93 -73.65
C GLY A 15 54.51 50.76 -72.94
N VAL A 16 53.40 50.98 -73.64
CA VAL A 16 52.05 51.00 -73.03
C VAL A 16 51.45 49.60 -72.91
N ALA A 17 51.78 48.67 -73.82
CA ALA A 17 51.30 47.29 -73.74
C ALA A 17 51.97 46.47 -72.62
N LEU A 18 53.27 46.68 -72.36
CA LEU A 18 53.99 45.99 -71.26
C LEU A 18 53.62 46.54 -69.88
N SER A 19 53.33 47.85 -69.75
CA SER A 19 52.92 48.46 -68.47
C SER A 19 51.49 48.09 -68.07
N ALA A 20 50.58 47.86 -69.03
CA ALA A 20 49.22 47.42 -68.74
C ALA A 20 49.17 45.95 -68.27
N CYS A 21 49.99 45.06 -68.84
CA CYS A 21 50.05 43.66 -68.42
C CYS A 21 50.60 43.50 -66.99
N VAL A 22 51.69 44.20 -66.64
CA VAL A 22 52.30 44.14 -65.29
C VAL A 22 51.38 44.71 -64.21
N SER A 23 50.63 45.78 -64.51
CA SER A 23 49.68 46.37 -63.55
C SER A 23 48.45 45.49 -63.32
N THR A 24 48.06 44.65 -64.29
CA THR A 24 46.92 43.75 -64.17
C THR A 24 47.30 42.50 -63.37
N ASP A 25 48.53 41.99 -63.53
CA ASP A 25 49.04 40.83 -62.79
C ASP A 25 49.23 41.12 -61.29
N VAL A 26 49.74 42.31 -60.94
CA VAL A 26 49.87 42.73 -59.53
C VAL A 26 48.50 42.85 -58.87
N TYR A 27 47.52 43.45 -59.56
CA TYR A 27 46.16 43.59 -59.06
C TYR A 27 45.45 42.24 -58.92
N GLN A 28 45.63 41.32 -59.87
CA GLN A 28 45.11 39.95 -59.80
C GLN A 28 45.71 39.18 -58.61
N LYS A 29 47.01 39.36 -58.34
CA LYS A 29 47.70 38.73 -57.22
C LYS A 29 47.23 39.28 -55.87
N GLU A 30 47.14 40.59 -55.70
CA GLU A 30 46.62 41.21 -54.47
C GLU A 30 45.16 40.82 -54.19
N ARG A 31 44.34 40.71 -55.24
CA ARG A 31 42.95 40.25 -55.12
C ARG A 31 42.87 38.77 -54.73
N ALA A 32 43.78 37.93 -55.24
CA ALA A 32 43.86 36.52 -54.85
C ALA A 32 44.27 36.37 -53.37
N GLU A 33 45.29 37.09 -52.92
CA GLU A 33 45.74 37.09 -51.52
C GLU A 33 44.66 37.63 -50.57
N MET A 34 43.92 38.66 -50.98
CA MET A 34 42.78 39.18 -50.20
C MET A 34 41.64 38.17 -50.11
N ASN A 35 41.30 37.50 -51.22
CA ASN A 35 40.27 36.46 -51.22
C ASN A 35 40.67 35.26 -50.35
N GLU A 36 41.95 34.88 -50.34
CA GLU A 36 42.46 33.83 -49.46
C GLU A 36 42.33 34.23 -47.99
N ARG A 37 42.69 35.47 -47.63
CA ARG A 37 42.50 36.00 -46.27
C ARG A 37 41.03 36.06 -45.86
N VAL A 38 40.14 36.51 -46.74
CA VAL A 38 38.68 36.56 -46.47
C VAL A 38 38.12 35.15 -46.28
N THR A 39 38.60 34.17 -47.06
CA THR A 39 38.18 32.77 -46.94
C THR A 39 38.66 32.16 -45.62
N ALA A 40 39.92 32.40 -45.24
CA ALA A 40 40.48 31.96 -43.97
C ALA A 40 39.73 32.58 -42.77
N LEU A 41 39.46 33.88 -42.82
CA LEU A 41 38.71 34.60 -41.78
C LEU A 41 37.27 34.08 -41.67
N SER A 42 36.61 33.82 -42.81
CA SER A 42 35.26 33.25 -42.84
C SER A 42 35.21 31.85 -42.22
N ALA A 43 36.22 31.01 -42.49
CA ALA A 43 36.35 29.69 -41.88
C ALA A 43 36.61 29.77 -40.36
N GLU A 44 37.35 30.76 -39.89
CA GLU A 44 37.56 31.01 -38.47
C GLU A 44 36.29 31.50 -37.76
N VAL A 45 35.55 32.41 -38.38
CA VAL A 45 34.24 32.87 -37.87
C VAL A 45 33.25 31.72 -37.78
N ALA A 46 33.19 30.83 -38.77
CA ALA A 46 32.33 29.64 -38.74
C ALA A 46 32.71 28.67 -37.60
N ARG A 47 34.01 28.45 -37.36
CA ARG A 47 34.50 27.66 -36.23
C ARG A 47 34.13 28.27 -34.89
N ASN A 48 34.33 29.59 -34.74
CA ASN A 48 33.98 30.30 -33.51
C ASN A 48 32.47 30.31 -33.25
N ALA A 49 31.64 30.42 -34.29
CA ALA A 49 30.19 30.33 -34.15
C ALA A 49 29.73 28.94 -33.66
N THR A 50 30.37 27.89 -34.16
CA THR A 50 30.10 26.50 -33.75
C THR A 50 30.49 26.27 -32.29
N LEU A 51 31.69 26.71 -31.90
CA LEU A 51 32.16 26.62 -30.51
C LEU A 51 31.25 27.41 -29.55
N LEU A 52 30.79 28.59 -29.96
CA LEU A 52 29.86 29.40 -29.16
C LEU A 52 28.51 28.69 -28.97
N ALA A 53 28.00 28.01 -30.00
CA ALA A 53 26.76 27.24 -29.93
C ALA A 53 26.88 26.04 -28.97
N GLU A 54 27.99 25.29 -29.05
CA GLU A 54 28.29 24.20 -28.12
C GLU A 54 28.44 24.69 -26.67
N THR A 55 29.17 25.80 -26.47
CA THR A 55 29.34 26.39 -25.14
C THR A 55 28.00 26.84 -24.54
N ARG A 56 27.12 27.45 -25.35
CA ARG A 56 25.76 27.83 -24.91
C ARG A 56 24.91 26.62 -24.52
N LYS A 57 25.05 25.51 -25.25
CA LYS A 57 24.35 24.26 -24.93
C LYS A 57 24.84 23.70 -23.59
N GLN A 58 26.16 23.59 -23.40
CA GLN A 58 26.76 23.11 -22.14
C GLN A 58 26.39 24.02 -20.95
N PHE A 59 26.38 25.33 -21.15
CA PHE A 59 26.00 26.28 -20.10
C PHE A 59 24.53 26.11 -19.68
N LYS A 60 23.62 25.85 -20.63
CA LYS A 60 22.22 25.56 -20.34
C LYS A 60 22.06 24.26 -19.54
N GLU A 61 22.77 23.20 -19.95
CA GLU A 61 22.78 21.91 -19.22
C GLU A 61 23.33 22.07 -17.80
N PHE A 62 24.37 22.89 -17.62
CA PHE A 62 24.93 23.21 -16.30
C PHE A 62 23.94 23.98 -15.42
N GLN A 63 23.23 24.98 -15.96
CA GLN A 63 22.18 25.70 -15.23
C GLN A 63 21.03 24.78 -14.79
N GLU A 64 20.60 23.86 -15.66
CA GLU A 64 19.56 22.88 -15.32
C GLU A 64 20.02 21.86 -14.28
N CYS A 65 21.31 21.52 -14.25
CA CYS A 65 21.90 20.66 -13.22
C CYS A 65 22.03 21.40 -11.88
N ALA A 66 22.53 22.64 -11.90
CA ALA A 66 22.65 23.49 -10.71
C ALA A 66 21.28 23.83 -10.10
N ALA A 67 20.25 24.07 -10.92
CA ALA A 67 18.89 24.29 -10.43
C ALA A 67 18.31 23.02 -9.77
N ARG A 68 18.64 21.83 -10.27
CA ARG A 68 18.24 20.55 -9.66
C ARG A 68 18.92 20.31 -8.32
N GLU A 69 20.24 20.51 -8.23
CA GLU A 69 20.98 20.36 -6.97
C GLU A 69 20.56 21.42 -5.94
N LYS A 70 20.42 22.70 -6.33
CA LYS A 70 19.92 23.75 -5.43
C LYS A 70 18.52 23.42 -4.89
N LYS A 71 17.61 22.93 -5.73
CA LYS A 71 16.28 22.50 -5.30
C LYS A 71 16.36 21.31 -4.33
N LYS A 72 17.31 20.40 -4.52
CA LYS A 72 17.55 19.26 -3.64
C LYS A 72 18.10 19.71 -2.28
N GLU A 73 19.08 20.60 -2.25
CA GLU A 73 19.66 21.18 -1.03
C GLU A 73 18.62 22.01 -0.23
N GLU A 74 17.79 22.81 -0.91
CA GLU A 74 16.69 23.56 -0.28
C GLU A 74 15.62 22.62 0.31
N LEU A 75 15.37 21.48 -0.33
CA LEU A 75 14.45 20.46 0.20
C LEU A 75 15.03 19.72 1.41
N GLU A 76 16.33 19.39 1.41
CA GLU A 76 17.02 18.71 2.52
C GLU A 76 17.13 19.61 3.77
N SER A 77 17.44 20.89 3.60
CA SER A 77 17.60 21.84 4.72
C SER A 77 16.29 22.22 5.41
N ILE A 78 15.19 22.40 4.65
CA ILE A 78 13.86 22.66 5.23
C ILE A 78 13.32 21.41 5.94
N SER A 79 13.59 20.21 5.38
CA SER A 79 13.20 18.92 5.96
C SER A 79 13.68 18.76 7.40
N LEU A 80 14.94 19.10 7.69
CA LEU A 80 15.52 18.88 9.03
C LEU A 80 14.91 19.81 10.08
N ARG A 81 14.75 21.11 9.80
CA ARG A 81 14.21 22.06 10.77
C ARG A 81 12.75 21.77 11.12
N GLU A 82 11.92 21.46 10.13
CA GLU A 82 10.52 21.12 10.35
C GLU A 82 10.34 19.73 11.02
N LEU A 83 11.28 18.79 10.82
CA LEU A 83 11.29 17.51 11.53
C LEU A 83 11.59 17.70 13.02
N PHE A 84 12.61 18.49 13.39
CA PHE A 84 12.99 18.68 14.79
C PHE A 84 11.96 19.49 15.60
N ASP A 85 11.29 20.48 14.97
CA ASP A 85 10.30 21.31 15.65
C ASP A 85 8.96 20.58 15.92
N ASN A 86 8.71 19.41 15.28
CA ASN A 86 7.41 18.71 15.34
C ASN A 86 7.48 17.27 15.92
N MET A 87 8.61 16.85 16.48
CA MET A 87 8.78 15.49 17.02
C MET A 87 8.03 15.19 18.33
N GLU A 88 7.39 16.18 18.97
CA GLU A 88 6.76 15.97 20.30
C GLU A 88 5.60 14.96 20.30
N TYR A 89 5.00 14.60 19.15
CA TYR A 89 3.84 13.69 19.09
C TYR A 89 3.89 12.61 18.00
N GLY A 90 5.06 12.30 17.44
CA GLY A 90 5.23 11.18 16.51
C GLY A 90 4.49 11.29 15.16
N ASN A 91 3.92 12.46 14.83
CA ASN A 91 3.23 12.72 13.57
C ASN A 91 4.05 13.69 12.71
N ILE A 92 4.50 13.23 11.55
CA ILE A 92 5.20 14.09 10.59
C ILE A 92 4.17 14.99 9.88
N PRO A 93 4.36 16.32 9.86
CA PRO A 93 3.49 17.24 9.13
C PRO A 93 3.26 16.83 7.67
N ALA A 94 2.02 17.01 7.21
CA ALA A 94 1.58 16.59 5.88
C ALA A 94 2.42 17.18 4.73
N HIS A 95 2.88 18.43 4.85
CA HIS A 95 3.68 19.07 3.80
C HIS A 95 5.09 18.47 3.70
N ILE A 96 5.71 18.04 4.82
CA ILE A 96 7.01 17.34 4.81
C ILE A 96 6.87 15.99 4.12
N VAL A 97 5.84 15.21 4.52
CA VAL A 97 5.52 13.94 3.86
C VAL A 97 5.28 14.14 2.37
N GLY A 98 4.52 15.18 1.99
CA GLY A 98 4.25 15.51 0.60
C GLY A 98 5.53 15.75 -0.21
N ARG A 99 6.49 16.51 0.33
CA ARG A 99 7.79 16.75 -0.31
C ARG A 99 8.64 15.48 -0.43
N TYR A 100 8.66 14.66 0.62
CA TYR A 100 9.40 13.40 0.56
C TYR A 100 8.81 12.46 -0.50
N LEU A 101 7.48 12.38 -0.59
CA LEU A 101 6.82 11.65 -1.67
C LEU A 101 7.19 12.21 -3.05
N ASP A 102 7.30 13.53 -3.22
CA ASP A 102 7.75 14.14 -4.48
C ASP A 102 9.17 13.70 -4.87
N LEU A 103 10.06 13.49 -3.88
CA LEU A 103 11.43 13.06 -4.10
C LEU A 103 11.55 11.59 -4.49
N ILE A 104 10.74 10.72 -3.88
CA ILE A 104 10.85 9.27 -4.10
C ILE A 104 9.92 8.74 -5.19
N THR A 105 8.89 9.50 -5.58
CA THR A 105 7.93 9.06 -6.61
C THR A 105 8.67 8.92 -7.93
N PRO A 106 8.59 7.74 -8.59
CA PRO A 106 9.31 7.50 -9.82
C PRO A 106 8.79 8.40 -10.96
N PRO A 107 9.66 8.86 -11.89
CA PRO A 107 9.22 9.56 -13.09
C PRO A 107 8.38 8.64 -14.00
N ALA A 108 7.65 9.21 -14.96
CA ALA A 108 6.77 8.45 -15.84
C ALA A 108 7.50 7.36 -16.66
N ASN A 109 8.77 7.59 -17.01
CA ASN A 109 9.64 6.67 -17.75
C ASN A 109 10.61 5.89 -16.83
N ALA A 110 10.25 5.70 -15.56
CA ALA A 110 11.12 5.04 -14.58
C ALA A 110 11.49 3.61 -14.97
N THR A 111 12.74 3.23 -14.68
CA THR A 111 13.20 1.85 -14.85
C THR A 111 12.55 0.92 -13.83
N PRO A 112 12.53 -0.40 -14.08
CA PRO A 112 12.02 -1.38 -13.11
C PRO A 112 12.67 -1.27 -11.73
N GLU A 113 13.97 -0.99 -11.66
CA GLU A 113 14.73 -0.82 -10.41
C GLU A 113 14.25 0.42 -9.64
N GLN A 114 13.98 1.52 -10.34
CA GLN A 114 13.45 2.74 -9.72
C GLN A 114 12.04 2.51 -9.15
N LYS A 115 11.19 1.76 -9.86
CA LYS A 115 9.85 1.40 -9.38
C LYS A 115 9.91 0.48 -8.16
N ARG A 116 10.77 -0.53 -8.14
CA ARG A 116 10.98 -1.40 -6.96
C ARG A 116 11.54 -0.62 -5.77
N LYS A 117 12.53 0.25 -6.00
CA LYS A 117 13.08 1.13 -4.96
C LYS A 117 12.02 2.05 -4.36
N PHE A 118 11.06 2.52 -5.16
CA PHE A 118 9.92 3.28 -4.64
C PHE A 118 9.05 2.43 -3.68
N ILE A 119 8.75 1.19 -4.04
CA ILE A 119 8.02 0.24 -3.16
C ILE A 119 8.78 0.03 -1.84
N GLU A 120 10.09 -0.21 -1.91
CA GLU A 120 10.96 -0.38 -0.75
C GLU A 120 10.99 0.86 0.14
N ASN A 121 11.12 2.05 -0.44
CA ASN A 121 11.11 3.32 0.30
C ASN A 121 9.78 3.51 1.04
N ILE A 122 8.64 3.22 0.38
CA ILE A 122 7.31 3.29 0.99
C ILE A 122 7.13 2.23 2.09
N SER A 123 7.66 1.02 1.88
CA SER A 123 7.69 -0.06 2.88
C SER A 123 8.46 0.37 4.15
N GLY A 124 9.55 1.12 3.98
CA GLY A 124 10.35 1.67 5.07
C GLY A 124 9.66 2.79 5.85
N MET A 125 8.65 3.45 5.28
CA MET A 125 7.89 4.51 5.96
C MET A 125 6.93 3.90 6.98
N ARG A 126 7.41 3.72 8.21
CA ARG A 126 6.57 3.39 9.37
C ARG A 126 5.76 4.60 9.87
N ILE A 127 5.12 5.32 8.96
CA ILE A 127 4.42 6.58 9.26
C ILE A 127 2.94 6.42 8.92
N ASN A 128 2.08 6.73 9.86
CA ASN A 128 0.65 6.84 9.60
C ASN A 128 0.34 8.27 9.15
N PHE A 129 -0.20 8.43 7.93
CA PHE A 129 -0.59 9.76 7.47
C PHE A 129 -1.99 10.08 7.99
N ASN A 130 -2.09 11.07 8.88
CA ASN A 130 -3.40 11.58 9.29
C ASN A 130 -4.13 12.31 8.14
N SER A 131 -3.42 12.70 7.08
CA SER A 131 -4.00 13.32 5.88
C SER A 131 -4.54 12.30 4.88
N GLU A 132 -5.86 12.28 4.68
CA GLU A 132 -6.52 11.43 3.67
C GLU A 132 -6.00 11.71 2.25
N ARG A 133 -5.78 12.98 1.91
CA ARG A 133 -5.23 13.38 0.61
C ARG A 133 -3.89 12.71 0.33
N LEU A 134 -3.00 12.65 1.32
CA LEU A 134 -1.70 12.02 1.16
C LEU A 134 -1.81 10.50 1.08
N ARG A 135 -2.66 9.88 1.91
CA ARG A 135 -2.93 8.43 1.80
C ARG A 135 -3.38 8.06 0.39
N ASN A 136 -4.37 8.77 -0.13
CA ASN A 136 -4.91 8.54 -1.47
C ASN A 136 -3.86 8.79 -2.56
N ARG A 137 -3.07 9.87 -2.44
CA ARG A 137 -1.98 10.17 -3.38
C ARG A 137 -0.97 9.02 -3.43
N THR A 138 -0.48 8.57 -2.27
CA THR A 138 0.51 7.49 -2.17
C THR A 138 -0.01 6.18 -2.75
N THR A 139 -1.22 5.77 -2.36
CA THR A 139 -1.84 4.55 -2.90
C THR A 139 -2.03 4.63 -4.41
N ASN A 140 -2.45 5.78 -4.95
CA ASN A 140 -2.62 5.97 -6.39
C ASN A 140 -1.28 5.89 -7.14
N SER A 141 -0.20 6.45 -6.59
CA SER A 141 1.14 6.33 -7.18
C SER A 141 1.62 4.89 -7.23
N LEU A 142 1.35 4.09 -6.19
CA LEU A 142 1.67 2.66 -6.16
C LEU A 142 0.85 1.86 -7.17
N VAL A 143 -0.45 2.16 -7.29
CA VAL A 143 -1.33 1.52 -8.30
C VAL A 143 -0.86 1.86 -9.72
N ALA A 144 -0.40 3.09 -9.96
CA ALA A 144 0.09 3.54 -11.26
C ALA A 144 1.36 2.81 -11.73
N LEU A 145 2.08 2.10 -10.84
CA LEU A 145 3.22 1.26 -11.24
C LEU A 145 2.79 0.11 -12.16
N GLY A 146 1.55 -0.37 -11.99
CA GLY A 146 0.96 -1.44 -12.78
C GLY A 146 0.99 -2.81 -12.12
N HIS A 147 0.23 -3.74 -12.71
CA HIS A 147 0.06 -5.12 -12.21
C HIS A 147 1.36 -5.93 -12.15
N GLU A 148 2.34 -5.59 -12.98
CA GLU A 148 3.63 -6.28 -13.05
C GLU A 148 4.40 -6.23 -11.72
N TYR A 149 4.14 -5.25 -10.84
CA TYR A 149 4.72 -5.13 -9.50
C TYR A 149 3.81 -5.66 -8.39
N PHE A 150 2.71 -6.35 -8.71
CA PHE A 150 1.75 -6.83 -7.72
C PHE A 150 2.40 -7.75 -6.66
N GLU A 151 3.30 -8.64 -7.08
CA GLU A 151 4.03 -9.51 -6.13
C GLU A 151 4.97 -8.70 -5.24
N ASP A 152 5.71 -7.73 -5.78
CA ASP A 152 6.59 -6.84 -5.01
C ASP A 152 5.80 -6.07 -3.93
N LEU A 153 4.59 -5.59 -4.27
CA LEU A 153 3.70 -4.94 -3.32
C LEU A 153 3.27 -5.89 -2.19
N LEU A 154 2.89 -7.13 -2.52
CA LEU A 154 2.44 -8.13 -1.53
C LEU A 154 3.54 -8.54 -0.56
N VAL A 155 4.77 -8.75 -1.05
CA VAL A 155 5.92 -9.13 -0.23
C VAL A 155 6.24 -8.03 0.79
N ASN A 156 6.07 -6.76 0.40
CA ASN A 156 6.32 -5.61 1.26
C ASN A 156 5.08 -5.16 2.07
N ALA A 157 3.91 -5.75 1.87
CA ALA A 157 2.66 -5.23 2.42
C ALA A 157 2.55 -5.32 3.96
N ALA A 158 3.36 -6.16 4.61
CA ALA A 158 3.34 -6.33 6.07
C ALA A 158 3.72 -5.06 6.84
N SER A 159 4.53 -4.18 6.23
CA SER A 159 5.05 -2.96 6.85
C SER A 159 4.24 -1.70 6.54
N SER A 160 3.29 -1.76 5.58
CA SER A 160 2.64 -0.55 5.06
C SER A 160 1.20 -0.77 4.60
N GLN A 161 0.27 -0.01 5.19
CA GLN A 161 -1.14 0.02 4.76
C GLN A 161 -1.30 0.47 3.30
N PHE A 162 -0.44 1.38 2.82
CA PHE A 162 -0.51 1.89 1.45
C PHE A 162 -0.25 0.79 0.42
N LEU A 163 0.70 -0.09 0.70
CA LEU A 163 1.01 -1.25 -0.13
C LEU A 163 -0.14 -2.26 -0.12
N GLN A 164 -0.76 -2.49 1.05
CA GLN A 164 -1.95 -3.35 1.16
C GLN A 164 -3.10 -2.82 0.30
N ASP A 165 -3.38 -1.52 0.37
CA ASP A 165 -4.48 -0.89 -0.36
C ASP A 165 -4.20 -0.83 -1.87
N ALA A 166 -2.95 -0.60 -2.27
CA ALA A 166 -2.55 -0.66 -3.68
C ALA A 166 -2.70 -2.09 -4.23
N ALA A 167 -2.23 -3.10 -3.50
CA ALA A 167 -2.38 -4.51 -3.89
C ALA A 167 -3.87 -4.89 -4.04
N LYS A 168 -4.73 -4.50 -3.10
CA LYS A 168 -6.19 -4.72 -3.20
C LYS A 168 -6.81 -4.12 -4.46
N ARG A 169 -6.30 -2.99 -4.95
CA ARG A 169 -6.82 -2.32 -6.17
C ARG A 169 -6.28 -2.94 -7.47
N LEU A 170 -5.11 -3.58 -7.42
CA LEU A 170 -4.48 -4.19 -8.59
C LEU A 170 -4.89 -5.65 -8.79
N VAL A 171 -5.27 -6.35 -7.72
CA VAL A 171 -5.55 -7.79 -7.74
C VAL A 171 -6.57 -8.20 -8.82
N LYS A 172 -6.32 -9.34 -9.46
CA LYS A 172 -7.17 -10.00 -10.45
C LYS A 172 -7.43 -11.45 -10.03
N PRO A 173 -8.53 -12.07 -10.51
CA PRO A 173 -8.80 -13.49 -10.27
C PRO A 173 -7.64 -14.43 -10.68
N SER A 174 -6.88 -14.06 -11.71
CA SER A 174 -5.69 -14.81 -12.18
C SER A 174 -4.57 -14.89 -11.14
N ASP A 175 -4.57 -14.05 -10.10
CA ASP A 175 -3.52 -14.02 -9.07
C ASP A 175 -3.78 -15.01 -7.92
N LYS A 176 -4.92 -15.71 -7.91
CA LYS A 176 -5.26 -16.72 -6.90
C LYS A 176 -4.11 -17.73 -6.64
N PRO A 177 -3.39 -18.27 -7.65
CA PRO A 177 -2.24 -19.15 -7.40
C PRO A 177 -1.10 -18.51 -6.60
N LEU A 178 -0.75 -17.26 -6.91
CA LEU A 178 0.27 -16.49 -6.17
C LEU A 178 -0.18 -16.27 -4.72
N LEU A 179 -1.43 -15.86 -4.52
CA LEU A 179 -2.00 -15.64 -3.19
C LEU A 179 -1.97 -16.93 -2.36
N LYS A 180 -2.37 -18.07 -2.94
CA LYS A 180 -2.29 -19.39 -2.29
C LYS A 180 -0.88 -19.72 -1.81
N ARG A 181 0.13 -19.50 -2.66
CA ARG A 181 1.55 -19.70 -2.30
C ARG A 181 1.94 -18.82 -1.09
N LEU A 182 1.57 -17.54 -1.10
CA LEU A 182 1.95 -16.59 -0.04
C LEU A 182 1.22 -16.85 1.29
N MET A 183 -0.02 -17.33 1.26
CA MET A 183 -0.79 -17.65 2.47
C MET A 183 -0.27 -18.90 3.21
N LEU A 184 0.34 -19.84 2.48
CA LEU A 184 0.87 -21.09 3.01
C LEU A 184 2.31 -20.99 3.51
N ASN A 185 3.00 -19.87 3.27
CA ASN A 185 4.38 -19.67 3.73
C ASN A 185 4.47 -19.53 5.27
N PRO A 186 5.60 -19.93 5.89
CA PRO A 186 5.82 -19.81 7.35
C PRO A 186 5.67 -18.39 7.90
N GLY A 187 5.90 -17.37 7.07
CA GLY A 187 5.66 -15.95 7.37
C GLY A 187 4.36 -15.42 6.75
N ARG A 188 3.27 -16.20 6.82
CA ARG A 188 1.95 -15.93 6.21
C ARG A 188 1.65 -14.44 6.09
N SER A 189 1.44 -13.98 4.86
CA SER A 189 0.96 -12.62 4.61
C SER A 189 -0.54 -12.55 4.90
N TYR A 190 -0.94 -11.94 6.03
CA TYR A 190 -2.34 -11.63 6.32
C TYR A 190 -2.99 -10.79 5.21
N THR A 191 -2.20 -9.96 4.52
CA THR A 191 -2.66 -9.21 3.34
C THR A 191 -3.06 -10.14 2.21
N ALA A 192 -2.24 -11.15 1.89
CA ALA A 192 -2.57 -12.13 0.86
C ALA A 192 -3.86 -12.91 1.22
N VAL A 193 -4.05 -13.24 2.50
CA VAL A 193 -5.30 -13.87 3.00
C VAL A 193 -6.50 -12.97 2.74
N ASN A 194 -6.45 -11.71 3.18
CA ASN A 194 -7.57 -10.78 3.02
C ASN A 194 -7.92 -10.52 1.55
N ILE A 195 -6.90 -10.41 0.69
CA ILE A 195 -7.09 -10.24 -0.76
C ILE A 195 -7.69 -11.51 -1.38
N TYR A 196 -7.18 -12.70 -1.03
CA TYR A 196 -7.75 -13.96 -1.51
C TYR A 196 -9.22 -14.09 -1.12
N ILE A 197 -9.55 -13.77 0.14
CA ILE A 197 -10.95 -13.75 0.62
C ILE A 197 -11.82 -12.81 -0.21
N SER A 198 -11.30 -11.67 -0.66
CA SER A 198 -12.07 -10.73 -1.50
C SER A 198 -12.35 -11.24 -2.92
N LEU A 199 -11.54 -12.19 -3.42
CA LEU A 199 -11.66 -12.76 -4.76
C LEU A 199 -12.44 -14.09 -4.83
N ILE A 200 -12.77 -14.66 -3.68
CA ILE A 200 -13.46 -15.95 -3.62
C ILE A 200 -14.85 -15.85 -4.23
N ASP A 201 -15.17 -16.82 -5.09
CA ASP A 201 -16.45 -17.05 -5.72
C ASP A 201 -16.89 -18.52 -5.58
N GLU A 202 -18.07 -18.85 -6.09
CA GLU A 202 -18.67 -20.19 -5.98
C GLU A 202 -17.79 -21.33 -6.52
N ASN A 203 -16.85 -21.05 -7.43
CA ASN A 203 -15.95 -22.07 -7.97
C ASN A 203 -14.81 -22.44 -7.01
N ASP A 204 -14.57 -21.63 -5.96
CA ASP A 204 -13.46 -21.85 -5.03
C ASP A 204 -13.80 -22.76 -3.84
N LYS A 205 -15.01 -23.34 -3.77
CA LYS A 205 -15.46 -24.18 -2.64
C LYS A 205 -14.48 -25.28 -2.27
N ALA A 206 -14.06 -26.07 -3.26
CA ALA A 206 -13.14 -27.18 -3.07
C ALA A 206 -11.76 -26.69 -2.60
N ASP A 207 -11.28 -25.59 -3.17
CA ASP A 207 -10.01 -24.99 -2.79
C ASP A 207 -10.03 -24.44 -1.35
N VAL A 208 -11.11 -23.77 -0.96
CA VAL A 208 -11.27 -23.24 0.39
C VAL A 208 -11.30 -24.38 1.40
N LEU A 209 -12.06 -25.45 1.15
CA LEU A 209 -12.09 -26.62 2.04
C LEU A 209 -10.73 -27.28 2.18
N LYS A 210 -9.94 -27.36 1.09
CA LYS A 210 -8.58 -27.90 1.11
C LYS A 210 -7.62 -27.04 1.93
N LEU A 211 -7.73 -25.72 1.83
CA LEU A 211 -6.82 -24.76 2.49
C LEU A 211 -7.23 -24.46 3.94
N LEU A 212 -8.51 -24.62 4.29
CA LEU A 212 -9.06 -24.25 5.59
C LEU A 212 -8.29 -24.85 6.78
N PRO A 213 -7.85 -26.12 6.79
CA PRO A 213 -7.09 -26.69 7.91
C PRO A 213 -5.82 -25.89 8.26
N ASP A 214 -5.14 -25.38 7.24
CA ASP A 214 -3.88 -24.66 7.36
C ASP A 214 -4.08 -23.15 7.49
N VAL A 215 -5.16 -22.59 6.94
CA VAL A 215 -5.47 -21.16 6.94
C VAL A 215 -6.84 -20.90 7.63
N PRO A 216 -6.87 -20.82 8.98
CA PRO A 216 -8.11 -20.65 9.74
C PRO A 216 -8.93 -19.41 9.39
N GLU A 217 -8.30 -18.35 8.89
CA GLU A 217 -8.95 -17.11 8.47
C GLU A 217 -9.95 -17.31 7.32
N LEU A 218 -9.79 -18.38 6.54
CA LEU A 218 -10.74 -18.77 5.49
C LEU A 218 -12.10 -19.21 6.04
N SER A 219 -12.22 -19.43 7.36
CA SER A 219 -13.51 -19.66 8.04
C SER A 219 -14.55 -18.58 7.73
N ARG A 220 -14.13 -17.34 7.47
CA ARG A 220 -15.00 -16.22 7.07
C ARG A 220 -15.72 -16.43 5.74
N CYS A 221 -15.25 -17.37 4.91
CA CYS A 221 -15.82 -17.65 3.59
C CYS A 221 -16.86 -18.78 3.62
N VAL A 222 -16.93 -19.54 4.72
CA VAL A 222 -17.69 -20.79 4.78
C VAL A 222 -19.17 -20.55 4.53
N THR A 223 -19.78 -19.59 5.21
CA THR A 223 -21.20 -19.24 5.01
C THR A 223 -21.46 -18.62 3.65
N ARG A 224 -20.58 -17.74 3.19
CA ARG A 224 -20.72 -17.10 1.88
C ARG A 224 -20.72 -18.12 0.74
N LEU A 225 -20.00 -19.22 0.89
CA LEU A 225 -19.88 -20.29 -0.08
C LEU A 225 -20.89 -21.44 0.11
N GLY A 226 -21.67 -21.42 1.20
CA GLY A 226 -22.61 -22.50 1.54
C GLY A 226 -21.95 -23.87 1.72
N ILE A 227 -20.78 -23.91 2.38
CA ILE A 227 -19.98 -25.14 2.62
C ILE A 227 -19.89 -25.50 4.12
N GLU A 228 -20.89 -25.11 4.91
CA GLU A 228 -20.89 -25.28 6.36
C GLU A 228 -20.75 -26.75 6.77
N LYS A 229 -21.50 -27.65 6.12
CA LYS A 229 -21.54 -29.07 6.49
C LYS A 229 -20.18 -29.72 6.34
N GLU A 230 -19.46 -29.40 5.27
CA GLU A 230 -18.13 -29.90 4.96
C GLU A 230 -17.05 -29.25 5.83
N ALA A 231 -17.21 -27.97 6.18
CA ALA A 231 -16.24 -27.21 6.97
C ALA A 231 -16.31 -27.49 8.48
N VAL A 232 -17.49 -27.78 9.03
CA VAL A 232 -17.72 -27.93 10.48
C VAL A 232 -16.74 -28.89 11.18
N PRO A 233 -16.44 -30.10 10.66
CA PRO A 233 -15.45 -30.98 11.27
C PRO A 233 -14.05 -30.34 11.41
N ILE A 234 -13.63 -29.56 10.42
CA ILE A 234 -12.35 -28.84 10.40
C ILE A 234 -12.39 -27.70 11.43
N LEU A 235 -13.46 -26.90 11.41
CA LEU A 235 -13.62 -25.74 12.30
C LEU A 235 -13.70 -26.16 13.77
N LYS A 236 -14.41 -27.25 14.10
CA LYS A 236 -14.44 -27.83 15.45
C LYS A 236 -13.05 -28.12 15.97
N LYS A 237 -12.23 -28.80 15.15
CA LYS A 237 -10.84 -29.14 15.50
C LYS A 237 -10.01 -27.89 15.74
N GLN A 238 -10.14 -26.88 14.87
CA GLN A 238 -9.42 -25.61 15.00
C GLN A 238 -9.78 -24.84 16.28
N LEU A 239 -11.08 -24.76 16.60
CA LEU A 239 -11.58 -24.11 17.81
C LEU A 239 -11.04 -24.80 19.08
N LEU A 240 -11.08 -26.13 19.14
CA LEU A 240 -10.57 -26.90 20.29
C LEU A 240 -9.04 -26.84 20.43
N GLN A 241 -8.32 -26.63 19.33
CA GLN A 241 -6.87 -26.43 19.32
C GLN A 241 -6.45 -24.97 19.53
N ASN A 242 -7.39 -24.05 19.78
CA ASN A 242 -7.16 -22.61 19.87
C ASN A 242 -6.40 -22.04 18.64
N ARG A 243 -6.56 -22.69 17.48
CA ARG A 243 -6.03 -22.22 16.18
C ARG A 243 -6.97 -21.25 15.47
N ASN A 244 -8.20 -21.15 15.94
CA ASN A 244 -9.20 -20.18 15.48
C ASN A 244 -9.90 -19.59 16.71
N SER A 245 -9.94 -18.26 16.78
CA SER A 245 -10.60 -17.50 17.85
C SER A 245 -11.77 -16.66 17.36
N ASN A 246 -12.19 -16.83 16.11
CA ASN A 246 -13.30 -16.08 15.52
C ASN A 246 -14.64 -16.53 16.14
N TYR A 247 -15.37 -15.58 16.72
CA TYR A 247 -16.66 -15.85 17.35
C TYR A 247 -17.76 -16.25 16.36
N GLU A 248 -17.72 -15.75 15.12
CA GLU A 248 -18.65 -16.16 14.06
C GLU A 248 -18.44 -17.64 13.69
N THR A 249 -17.19 -18.11 13.75
CA THR A 249 -16.86 -19.52 13.53
C THR A 249 -17.40 -20.40 14.66
N LEU A 250 -17.30 -19.95 15.91
CA LEU A 250 -17.90 -20.65 17.04
C LEU A 250 -19.42 -20.75 16.86
N GLU A 251 -20.09 -19.64 16.54
CA GLU A 251 -21.53 -19.61 16.34
C GLU A 251 -21.99 -20.50 15.19
N LEU A 252 -21.26 -20.47 14.07
CA LEU A 252 -21.50 -21.36 12.92
C LEU A 252 -21.42 -22.84 13.33
N VAL A 253 -20.36 -23.23 14.04
CA VAL A 253 -20.21 -24.61 14.52
C VAL A 253 -21.36 -24.98 15.45
N LEU A 254 -21.71 -24.13 16.41
CA LEU A 254 -22.81 -24.40 17.33
C LEU A 254 -24.15 -24.58 16.61
N ASN A 255 -24.43 -23.77 15.59
CA ASN A 255 -25.69 -23.84 14.83
C ASN A 255 -25.81 -25.13 13.99
N GLN A 256 -24.70 -25.71 13.55
CA GLN A 256 -24.69 -26.88 12.68
C GLN A 256 -24.69 -28.22 13.45
N LEU A 257 -24.29 -28.22 14.73
CA LEU A 257 -24.25 -29.45 15.53
C LEU A 257 -25.64 -29.86 16.02
N ALA A 258 -25.88 -31.18 16.04
CA ALA A 258 -27.04 -31.76 16.71
C ALA A 258 -27.02 -31.46 18.23
N PRO A 259 -28.18 -31.42 18.92
CA PRO A 259 -28.24 -31.00 20.33
C PRO A 259 -27.27 -31.72 21.27
N GLU A 260 -27.16 -33.05 21.17
CA GLU A 260 -26.27 -33.86 22.01
C GLU A 260 -24.79 -33.55 21.73
N GLU A 261 -24.38 -33.61 20.46
CA GLU A 261 -23.01 -33.30 20.03
C GLU A 261 -22.60 -31.87 20.37
N ARG A 262 -23.56 -30.93 20.31
CA ARG A 262 -23.35 -29.53 20.68
C ARG A 262 -23.01 -29.39 22.15
N GLN A 263 -23.69 -30.09 23.06
CA GLN A 263 -23.39 -30.03 24.49
C GLN A 263 -21.98 -30.53 24.80
N ASP A 264 -21.60 -31.67 24.22
CA ASP A 264 -20.25 -32.23 24.39
C ASP A 264 -19.17 -31.29 23.83
N PHE A 265 -19.42 -30.68 22.67
CA PHE A 265 -18.51 -29.69 22.09
C PHE A 265 -18.37 -28.45 23.00
N MET A 266 -19.49 -27.89 23.48
CA MET A 266 -19.48 -26.71 24.36
C MET A 266 -18.72 -26.98 25.66
N ALA A 267 -18.92 -28.14 26.28
CA ALA A 267 -18.21 -28.54 27.49
C ALA A 267 -16.68 -28.62 27.27
N ASN A 268 -16.26 -29.24 26.17
CA ASN A 268 -14.84 -29.31 25.81
C ASN A 268 -14.27 -27.93 25.49
N TYR A 269 -14.96 -27.14 24.67
CA TYR A 269 -14.52 -25.81 24.28
C TYR A 269 -14.41 -24.85 25.47
N TRP A 270 -15.38 -24.88 26.39
CA TRP A 270 -15.35 -24.11 27.62
C TRP A 270 -14.11 -24.43 28.47
N ARG A 271 -13.80 -25.72 28.64
CA ARG A 271 -12.61 -26.18 29.38
C ARG A 271 -11.30 -25.71 28.74
N PHE A 272 -11.20 -25.73 27.40
CA PHE A 272 -9.97 -25.41 26.67
C PHE A 272 -9.76 -23.91 26.41
N SER A 273 -10.84 -23.17 26.17
CA SER A 273 -10.78 -21.73 25.87
C SER A 273 -10.22 -20.89 27.03
N GLY A 274 -10.08 -21.48 28.22
CA GLY A 274 -9.62 -20.79 29.42
C GLY A 274 -10.67 -19.86 30.02
N SER A 275 -11.90 -19.88 29.49
CA SER A 275 -13.01 -19.11 30.03
C SER A 275 -13.29 -19.55 31.47
N GLY A 276 -13.11 -18.61 32.41
CA GLY A 276 -13.03 -18.88 33.84
C GLY A 276 -11.67 -18.57 34.49
N LYS A 277 -10.64 -18.22 33.71
CA LYS A 277 -9.35 -17.70 34.20
C LYS A 277 -9.24 -16.18 33.97
N ASN A 278 -8.66 -15.44 34.93
CA ASN A 278 -8.60 -13.97 35.03
C ASN A 278 -7.76 -13.23 33.95
N GLY A 279 -7.56 -13.79 32.76
CA GLY A 279 -6.66 -13.22 31.75
C GLY A 279 -7.28 -12.14 30.85
N ASP A 280 -8.51 -12.37 30.35
CA ASP A 280 -9.21 -11.46 29.44
C ASP A 280 -10.72 -11.59 29.62
N TYR A 281 -11.30 -10.64 30.36
CA TYR A 281 -12.72 -10.62 30.67
C TYR A 281 -13.60 -10.49 29.42
N TRP A 282 -13.21 -9.65 28.47
CA TRP A 282 -14.02 -9.35 27.29
C TRP A 282 -14.14 -10.59 26.40
N ARG A 283 -13.01 -11.28 26.19
CA ARG A 283 -13.01 -12.55 25.49
C ARG A 283 -13.91 -13.59 26.18
N ASN A 284 -13.85 -13.67 27.51
CA ASN A 284 -14.65 -14.62 28.28
C ASN A 284 -16.15 -14.33 28.19
N PHE A 285 -16.54 -13.05 28.20
CA PHE A 285 -17.93 -12.65 28.00
C PHE A 285 -18.45 -13.11 26.62
N GLU A 286 -17.70 -12.82 25.55
CA GLU A 286 -18.11 -13.15 24.17
C GLU A 286 -18.24 -14.65 23.93
N VAL A 287 -17.41 -15.46 24.58
CA VAL A 287 -17.54 -16.93 24.57
C VAL A 287 -18.75 -17.34 25.39
N ALA A 288 -18.86 -16.88 26.64
CA ALA A 288 -19.91 -17.31 27.56
C ALA A 288 -21.31 -16.98 27.02
N ILE A 289 -21.52 -15.79 26.45
CA ILE A 289 -22.83 -15.40 25.91
C ILE A 289 -23.27 -16.28 24.74
N ARG A 290 -22.35 -16.70 23.87
CA ARG A 290 -22.65 -17.59 22.74
C ARG A 290 -22.97 -19.01 23.19
N LEU A 291 -22.23 -19.54 24.15
CA LEU A 291 -22.52 -20.86 24.72
C LEU A 291 -23.84 -20.85 25.51
N ALA A 292 -24.10 -19.78 26.27
CA ALA A 292 -25.34 -19.63 27.05
C ALA A 292 -26.58 -19.53 26.16
N ARG A 293 -26.51 -18.79 25.04
CA ARG A 293 -27.59 -18.76 24.03
C ARG A 293 -27.91 -20.12 23.42
N LYS A 294 -26.99 -21.09 23.54
CA LYS A 294 -27.18 -22.47 23.09
C LYS A 294 -27.45 -23.44 24.23
N GLY A 295 -27.80 -22.93 25.40
CA GLY A 295 -28.24 -23.70 26.56
C GLY A 295 -27.13 -24.26 27.42
N PHE A 296 -25.89 -23.81 27.28
CA PHE A 296 -24.79 -24.29 28.13
C PHE A 296 -24.85 -23.63 29.53
N VAL A 297 -25.45 -24.33 30.48
CA VAL A 297 -25.69 -23.85 31.87
C VAL A 297 -24.43 -23.29 32.55
N PRO A 298 -23.24 -23.91 32.46
CA PRO A 298 -22.03 -23.35 33.11
C PRO A 298 -21.64 -21.96 32.61
N ALA A 299 -21.83 -21.67 31.32
CA ALA A 299 -21.54 -20.34 30.77
C ALA A 299 -22.56 -19.30 31.23
N PHE A 300 -23.84 -19.67 31.33
CA PHE A 300 -24.86 -18.79 31.91
C PHE A 300 -24.55 -18.46 33.38
N GLY A 301 -24.19 -19.48 34.18
CA GLY A 301 -23.77 -19.27 35.57
C GLY A 301 -22.57 -18.33 35.68
N TYR A 302 -21.56 -18.49 34.82
CA TYR A 302 -20.42 -17.58 34.76
C TYR A 302 -20.83 -16.11 34.50
N LEU A 303 -21.73 -15.87 33.56
CA LEU A 303 -22.22 -14.51 33.24
C LEU A 303 -22.91 -13.87 34.46
N VAL A 304 -23.77 -14.61 35.15
CA VAL A 304 -24.48 -14.11 36.33
C VAL A 304 -23.50 -13.86 37.48
N GLU A 305 -22.58 -14.79 37.76
CA GLU A 305 -21.61 -14.67 38.87
C GLU A 305 -20.57 -13.55 38.65
N ASN A 306 -20.28 -13.18 37.40
CA ASN A 306 -19.26 -12.20 37.03
C ASN A 306 -19.83 -10.89 36.45
N ASN A 307 -21.11 -10.61 36.67
CA ASN A 307 -21.79 -9.45 36.08
C ASN A 307 -21.19 -8.10 36.46
N ARG A 308 -20.48 -8.00 37.60
CA ARG A 308 -19.83 -6.75 38.06
C ARG A 308 -18.92 -6.13 37.01
N MET A 309 -18.40 -6.95 36.11
CA MET A 309 -17.47 -6.55 35.07
C MET A 309 -18.17 -5.97 33.81
N PHE A 310 -19.47 -6.22 33.59
CA PHE A 310 -20.26 -5.67 32.45
C PHE A 310 -21.49 -4.88 32.89
N ARG A 311 -21.84 -4.83 34.18
CA ARG A 311 -23.10 -4.23 34.67
C ARG A 311 -23.31 -2.76 34.29
N ASN A 312 -22.23 -2.05 33.99
CA ASN A 312 -22.27 -0.64 33.57
C ASN A 312 -22.32 -0.47 32.04
N ASP A 313 -22.31 -1.56 31.28
CA ASP A 313 -22.48 -1.58 29.83
C ASP A 313 -23.91 -2.06 29.49
N PRO A 314 -24.81 -1.15 29.08
CA PRO A 314 -26.20 -1.51 28.77
C PRO A 314 -26.32 -2.57 27.68
N ASN A 315 -25.44 -2.56 26.67
CA ASN A 315 -25.53 -3.50 25.55
C ASN A 315 -25.22 -4.92 25.99
N ARG A 316 -24.25 -5.09 26.88
CA ARG A 316 -23.89 -6.42 27.41
C ARG A 316 -24.86 -6.88 28.47
N LEU A 317 -25.29 -5.97 29.33
CA LEU A 317 -26.29 -6.26 30.35
C LEU A 317 -27.60 -6.77 29.72
N ASN A 318 -28.10 -6.08 28.69
CA ASN A 318 -29.33 -6.48 28.00
C ASN A 318 -29.20 -7.87 27.35
N GLN A 319 -28.03 -8.22 26.83
CA GLN A 319 -27.80 -9.56 26.27
C GLN A 319 -27.89 -10.66 27.32
N VAL A 320 -27.44 -10.41 28.55
CA VAL A 320 -27.52 -11.38 29.64
C VAL A 320 -28.94 -11.46 30.20
N LEU A 321 -29.62 -10.31 30.36
CA LEU A 321 -31.02 -10.26 30.80
C LEU A 321 -31.96 -10.96 29.82
N ALA A 322 -31.67 -10.89 28.51
CA ALA A 322 -32.43 -11.61 27.49
C ALA A 322 -32.39 -13.14 27.61
N LEU A 323 -31.53 -13.70 28.47
CA LEU A 323 -31.45 -15.15 28.71
C LEU A 323 -32.44 -15.63 29.80
N ASN A 324 -33.19 -14.73 30.44
CA ASN A 324 -34.14 -15.08 31.51
C ASN A 324 -35.35 -14.12 31.50
N SER A 325 -36.40 -14.43 32.25
CA SER A 325 -37.64 -13.63 32.28
C SER A 325 -37.61 -12.46 33.28
N VAL A 326 -36.58 -12.33 34.12
CA VAL A 326 -36.47 -11.23 35.09
C VAL A 326 -36.09 -9.90 34.44
N SER A 327 -36.46 -8.80 35.09
CA SER A 327 -36.34 -7.45 34.53
C SER A 327 -35.02 -6.73 34.80
N CYS A 328 -34.19 -7.19 35.74
CA CYS A 328 -32.92 -6.54 36.08
C CYS A 328 -31.87 -7.51 36.64
N ILE A 329 -30.62 -7.05 36.70
CA ILE A 329 -29.47 -7.90 37.07
C ILE A 329 -29.54 -8.39 38.52
N ASP A 330 -30.02 -7.54 39.44
CA ASP A 330 -30.12 -7.91 40.85
C ASP A 330 -31.17 -9.01 41.07
N SER A 331 -32.30 -8.94 40.33
CA SER A 331 -33.30 -10.01 40.31
C SER A 331 -32.76 -11.29 39.68
N LEU A 332 -31.96 -11.18 38.61
CA LEU A 332 -31.31 -12.34 37.97
C LEU A 332 -30.33 -13.03 38.91
N GLU A 333 -29.49 -12.27 39.60
CA GLU A 333 -28.56 -12.81 40.59
C GLU A 333 -29.30 -13.55 41.70
N LYS A 334 -30.36 -12.95 42.25
CA LYS A 334 -31.18 -13.57 43.30
C LYS A 334 -31.81 -14.87 42.82
N TRP A 335 -32.47 -14.83 41.66
CA TRP A 335 -33.10 -16.00 41.04
C TRP A 335 -32.08 -17.12 40.79
N TYR A 336 -30.91 -16.80 40.26
CA TYR A 336 -29.85 -17.78 40.01
C TYR A 336 -29.38 -18.46 41.29
N ARG A 337 -29.18 -17.70 42.38
CA ARG A 337 -28.77 -18.26 43.69
C ARG A 337 -29.82 -19.21 44.26
N GLU A 338 -31.10 -18.87 44.15
CA GLU A 338 -32.23 -19.68 44.64
C GLU A 338 -32.40 -20.98 43.84
N ASN A 339 -32.06 -20.97 42.55
CA ASN A 339 -32.36 -22.07 41.62
C ASN A 339 -31.13 -22.81 41.09
N LYS A 340 -29.91 -22.51 41.59
CA LYS A 340 -28.61 -22.92 41.00
C LYS A 340 -28.51 -24.39 40.56
N ASN A 341 -29.12 -25.31 41.31
CA ASN A 341 -29.05 -26.76 41.04
C ASN A 341 -30.20 -27.30 40.16
N GLN A 342 -31.14 -26.44 39.77
CA GLN A 342 -32.34 -26.79 39.01
C GLN A 342 -32.44 -26.03 37.69
N ILE A 343 -31.41 -25.29 37.29
CA ILE A 343 -31.44 -24.49 36.07
C ILE A 343 -31.47 -25.40 34.85
N VAL A 344 -32.44 -25.14 33.97
CA VAL A 344 -32.59 -25.79 32.66
C VAL A 344 -32.76 -24.73 31.58
N PHE A 345 -32.33 -25.04 30.35
CA PHE A 345 -32.54 -24.17 29.20
C PHE A 345 -33.78 -24.63 28.42
N ASN A 346 -34.75 -23.74 28.26
CA ASN A 346 -35.93 -23.96 27.44
C ASN A 346 -35.60 -23.55 26.01
N SER A 347 -35.38 -24.52 25.12
CA SER A 347 -35.01 -24.26 23.72
C SER A 347 -36.12 -23.63 22.87
N GLU A 348 -37.39 -23.78 23.27
CA GLU A 348 -38.51 -23.15 22.55
C GLU A 348 -38.60 -21.65 22.82
N LYS A 349 -38.31 -21.26 24.06
CA LYS A 349 -38.31 -19.84 24.48
C LYS A 349 -36.94 -19.17 24.36
N GLU A 350 -35.89 -19.97 24.22
CA GLU A 350 -34.49 -19.54 24.34
C GLU A 350 -34.15 -18.87 25.69
N LEU A 351 -34.79 -19.33 26.77
CA LEU A 351 -34.63 -18.78 28.12
C LEU A 351 -34.21 -19.86 29.13
N TYR A 352 -33.47 -19.46 30.16
CA TYR A 352 -33.21 -20.29 31.33
C TYR A 352 -34.36 -20.22 32.33
N GLU A 353 -34.80 -21.38 32.79
CA GLU A 353 -35.90 -21.56 33.74
C GLU A 353 -35.47 -22.51 34.87
N ALA A 354 -36.23 -22.52 35.97
CA ALA A 354 -36.03 -23.49 37.05
C ALA A 354 -36.85 -24.75 36.71
N LYS A 355 -36.22 -25.92 36.83
CA LYS A 355 -36.85 -27.21 36.66
C LYS A 355 -37.93 -27.37 37.73
N LYS A 356 -39.19 -27.42 37.30
CA LYS A 356 -40.34 -27.64 38.16
C LYS A 356 -40.38 -29.06 38.73
#